data_AF-A0A846HI26-F1
#
_entry.id   AF-A0A846HI26-F1
#
_cell.length_a   1.000
_cell.length_b   1.000
_cell.length_c   1.000
_cell.angle_alpha   90.00
_cell.angle_beta   90.00
_cell.angle_gamma   90.00
#
_symmetry.space_group_name_H-M   'P 1'
#
loop_
_entity.id
_entity.type
_entity.pdbx_description
1 polymer ?
#
loop_
_entity_poly.entity_id
_entity_poly.type
_entity_poly.pdbx_seq_one_letter_code
_entity_poly.pdbx_strand_id
1 'polypeptide(L)'
;MHNFEEAKDYKQRNNWSIDRIKFEIEELDKIYPFLTEKYKELEAHRDWYYELRNEHKEHGNLHISDEFAIKAEKIQYEMDKCKNQIWQNWEKRKELVKILRSKLTP
;
A
#
# COMPACT_ATOMS: atom_id res chain seq x y z
N MET A 1 10.36 8.13 12.22
CA MET A 1 9.34 8.90 12.97
C MET A 1 8.47 9.64 11.96
N HIS A 2 7.28 9.11 11.65
CA HIS A 2 6.27 9.76 10.79
C HIS A 2 4.98 9.95 11.60
N ASN A 3 4.99 10.84 12.60
CA ASN A 3 3.84 11.03 13.51
C ASN A 3 3.37 12.50 13.60
N PHE A 4 3.59 13.36 12.60
CA PHE A 4 3.33 14.80 12.77
C PHE A 4 2.38 15.50 11.78
N GLU A 5 1.86 14.83 10.74
CA GLU A 5 0.83 15.43 9.86
C GLU A 5 -0.61 14.98 10.17
N GLU A 6 -0.83 13.80 10.74
CA GLU A 6 -2.18 13.27 11.00
C GLU A 6 -3.02 14.10 11.98
N ALA A 7 -2.39 14.67 13.03
CA ALA A 7 -3.13 15.40 14.07
C ALA A 7 -3.70 16.75 13.60
N LYS A 8 -3.09 17.38 12.57
CA LYS A 8 -3.63 18.61 11.96
C LYS A 8 -4.82 18.34 11.05
N ASP A 9 -4.84 17.18 10.39
CA ASP A 9 -5.88 16.82 9.44
C ASP A 9 -7.18 16.38 10.15
N TYR A 10 -7.07 15.70 11.31
CA TYR A 10 -8.22 15.21 12.09
C TYR A 10 -9.24 16.30 12.47
N LYS A 11 -8.78 17.46 12.98
CA LYS A 11 -9.68 18.57 13.34
C LYS A 11 -10.38 19.18 12.12
N GLN A 12 -9.75 19.15 10.95
CA GLN A 12 -10.35 19.66 9.72
C GLN A 12 -11.43 18.71 9.18
N ARG A 13 -11.20 17.39 9.25
CA ARG A 13 -12.12 16.36 8.76
C ARG A 13 -13.45 16.31 9.53
N ASN A 14 -13.44 16.59 10.83
CA ASN A 14 -14.67 16.71 11.63
C ASN A 14 -15.59 17.85 11.13
N ASN A 15 -15.04 18.88 10.49
CA ASN A 15 -15.81 19.99 9.93
C ASN A 15 -16.29 19.73 8.50
N TRP A 16 -15.93 18.60 7.89
CA TRP A 16 -16.38 18.27 6.53
C TRP A 16 -17.88 17.97 6.49
N SER A 17 -18.50 18.28 5.35
CA SER A 17 -19.87 17.87 5.07
C SER A 17 -19.95 16.34 4.94
N ILE A 18 -21.15 15.80 5.18
CA ILE A 18 -21.43 14.37 5.00
C ILE A 18 -21.09 13.92 3.58
N ASP A 19 -21.45 14.72 2.57
CA ASP A 19 -21.21 14.37 1.16
C ASP A 19 -19.72 14.33 0.82
N ARG A 20 -18.93 15.27 1.35
CA ARG A 20 -17.47 15.24 1.18
C ARG A 20 -16.85 13.99 1.80
N ILE A 21 -17.32 13.57 2.97
CA ILE A 21 -16.83 12.36 3.65
C ILE A 21 -17.18 11.11 2.84
N LYS A 22 -18.41 11.02 2.32
CA LYS A 22 -18.84 9.90 1.46
C LYS A 22 -18.00 9.84 0.17
N PHE A 23 -17.82 10.97 -0.50
CA PHE A 23 -16.99 11.06 -1.69
C PHE A 23 -15.56 10.55 -1.44
N GLU A 24 -14.93 11.00 -0.35
CA GLU A 24 -13.57 10.56 -0.03
C GLU A 24 -13.49 9.04 0.26
N ILE A 25 -14.49 8.48 0.95
CA ILE A 25 -14.56 7.02 1.17
C ILE A 25 -14.69 6.28 -0.17
N GLU A 26 -15.54 6.77 -1.08
CA GLU A 26 -15.71 6.17 -2.41
C GLU A 26 -14.43 6.22 -3.24
N GLU A 27 -13.68 7.33 -3.20
CA GLU A 27 -12.39 7.44 -3.88
C GLU A 27 -11.35 6.45 -3.29
N LEU A 28 -11.28 6.33 -1.97
CA LEU A 28 -10.41 5.34 -1.32
C LEU A 28 -10.78 3.90 -1.69
N ASP A 29 -12.08 3.60 -1.77
CA ASP A 29 -12.61 2.29 -2.15
C ASP A 29 -12.31 1.94 -3.61
N LYS A 30 -12.27 2.93 -4.51
CA LYS A 30 -11.83 2.75 -5.90
C LYS A 30 -10.34 2.44 -6.00
N ILE A 31 -9.50 3.06 -5.18
CA ILE A 31 -8.03 2.90 -5.23
C ILE A 31 -7.59 1.53 -4.70
N TYR A 32 -8.29 0.99 -3.70
CA TYR A 32 -7.89 -0.24 -3.01
C TYR A 32 -7.68 -1.45 -3.93
N PRO A 33 -8.58 -1.76 -4.89
CA PRO A 33 -8.36 -2.82 -5.88
C PRO A 33 -7.08 -2.63 -6.70
N PHE A 34 -6.82 -1.42 -7.21
CA PHE A 34 -5.63 -1.14 -8.03
C PHE A 34 -4.32 -1.34 -7.26
N LEU A 35 -4.26 -0.89 -6.01
CA LEU A 35 -3.08 -1.11 -5.17
C LEU A 35 -2.90 -2.61 -4.86
N THR A 36 -4.01 -3.32 -4.61
CA THR A 36 -3.96 -4.77 -4.33
C THR A 36 -3.50 -5.57 -5.54
N GLU A 37 -3.97 -5.22 -6.74
CA GLU A 37 -3.53 -5.83 -8.00
C GLU A 37 -2.05 -5.56 -8.26
N LYS A 38 -1.63 -4.30 -8.16
CA LYS A 38 -0.21 -3.92 -8.28
C LYS A 38 0.68 -4.67 -7.28
N TYR A 39 0.24 -4.86 -6.04
CA TYR A 39 0.98 -5.63 -5.05
C TYR A 39 1.19 -7.08 -5.50
N LYS A 40 0.14 -7.73 -6.03
CA LYS A 40 0.21 -9.12 -6.53
C LYS A 40 1.11 -9.24 -7.76
N GLU A 41 1.07 -8.29 -8.67
CA GLU A 41 1.97 -8.25 -9.83
C GLU A 41 3.43 -8.15 -9.40
N LEU A 42 3.73 -7.27 -8.44
CA LEU A 42 5.08 -7.14 -7.87
C LEU A 42 5.51 -8.41 -7.14
N GLU A 43 4.62 -9.04 -6.39
CA GLU A 43 4.87 -10.33 -5.71
C GLU A 43 5.28 -11.41 -6.73
N ALA A 44 4.50 -11.57 -7.80
CA ALA A 44 4.80 -12.53 -8.86
C ALA A 44 6.16 -12.24 -9.54
N HIS A 45 6.47 -10.98 -9.82
CA HIS A 45 7.76 -10.60 -10.40
C HIS A 45 8.94 -10.86 -9.45
N ARG A 46 8.77 -10.59 -8.15
CA ARG A 46 9.80 -10.86 -7.14
C ARG A 46 10.08 -12.36 -7.06
N ASP A 47 9.02 -13.16 -7.00
CA ASP A 47 9.12 -14.61 -6.86
C ASP A 47 9.80 -15.23 -8.10
N TRP A 48 9.46 -14.74 -9.31
CA TRP A 48 10.16 -15.10 -10.55
C TRP A 48 11.67 -14.81 -10.50
N TYR A 49 12.09 -13.67 -9.94
CA TYR A 49 13.52 -13.38 -9.77
C TYR A 49 14.21 -14.29 -8.75
N TYR A 50 13.51 -14.73 -7.71
CA TYR A 50 14.05 -15.73 -6.79
C TYR A 50 14.19 -17.12 -7.42
N GLU A 51 13.26 -17.51 -8.30
CA GLU A 51 13.38 -18.73 -9.10
C GLU A 51 14.62 -18.69 -9.99
N LEU A 52 14.78 -17.64 -10.81
CA LEU A 52 15.97 -17.46 -11.65
C LEU A 52 17.27 -17.44 -10.84
N ARG A 53 17.27 -16.79 -9.68
CA ARG A 53 18.43 -16.78 -8.78
C ARG A 53 18.82 -18.20 -8.37
N ASN A 54 17.85 -19.03 -7.97
CA ASN A 54 18.11 -20.39 -7.52
C ASN A 54 18.64 -21.26 -8.66
N GLU A 55 18.04 -21.16 -9.85
CA GLU A 55 18.54 -21.83 -11.06
C GLU A 55 20.00 -21.48 -11.32
N HIS A 56 20.34 -20.19 -11.37
CA HIS A 56 21.71 -19.76 -11.67
C HIS A 56 22.71 -20.09 -10.56
N LYS A 57 22.27 -20.15 -9.30
CA LYS A 57 23.10 -20.59 -8.18
C LYS A 57 23.46 -22.07 -8.29
N GLU A 58 22.52 -22.92 -8.71
CA GLU A 58 22.76 -24.36 -8.94
C GLU A 58 23.76 -24.60 -10.08
N HIS A 59 23.76 -23.74 -11.10
CA HIS A 59 24.69 -23.79 -12.23
C HIS A 59 26.06 -23.15 -11.93
N GLY A 60 26.32 -22.72 -10.70
CA GLY A 60 27.58 -22.10 -10.27
C GLY A 60 27.81 -20.68 -10.79
N ASN A 61 26.78 -20.03 -11.35
CA ASN A 61 26.87 -18.68 -11.90
C ASN A 61 26.52 -17.62 -10.84
N LEU A 62 27.43 -17.45 -9.88
CA LEU A 62 27.22 -16.60 -8.69
C LEU A 62 26.95 -15.13 -9.04
N HIS A 63 27.65 -14.58 -10.04
CA HIS A 63 27.48 -13.19 -10.44
C HIS A 63 26.05 -12.89 -10.92
N ILE A 64 25.51 -13.74 -11.79
CA ILE A 64 24.14 -13.59 -12.30
C ILE A 64 23.11 -13.83 -11.17
N SER A 65 23.36 -14.79 -10.28
CA SER A 65 22.54 -15.01 -9.08
C SER A 65 22.45 -13.75 -8.21
N ASP A 66 23.56 -13.04 -8.00
CA ASP A 66 23.59 -11.80 -7.21
C ASP A 66 22.82 -10.66 -7.91
N GLU A 67 22.91 -10.54 -9.23
CA GLU A 67 22.10 -9.57 -9.98
C GLU A 67 20.59 -9.80 -9.81
N PHE A 68 20.14 -11.05 -9.81
CA PHE A 68 18.74 -11.38 -9.59
C PHE A 68 18.31 -11.12 -8.15
N ALA A 69 19.18 -11.35 -7.17
CA ALA A 69 18.92 -10.97 -5.77
C ALA A 69 18.66 -9.46 -5.64
N ILE A 70 19.53 -8.64 -6.25
CA ILE A 70 19.39 -7.17 -6.25
C ILE A 70 18.09 -6.73 -6.92
N LYS A 71 17.68 -7.39 -8.02
CA LYS A 71 16.41 -7.09 -8.70
C LYS A 71 15.21 -7.44 -7.83
N ALA A 72 15.22 -8.59 -7.16
CA ALA A 72 14.18 -8.99 -6.22
C ALA A 72 14.07 -8.02 -5.02
N GLU A 73 15.19 -7.55 -4.47
CA GLU A 73 15.20 -6.55 -3.39
C GLU A 73 14.59 -5.21 -3.80
N LYS A 74 14.87 -4.74 -5.03
CA LYS A 74 14.24 -3.52 -5.56
C LYS A 74 12.72 -3.66 -5.66
N ILE A 75 12.24 -4.83 -6.07
CA ILE A 75 10.80 -5.11 -6.13
C ILE A 75 10.21 -5.17 -4.72
N GLN A 76 10.88 -5.82 -3.77
CA GLN A 76 10.46 -5.85 -2.38
C GLN A 76 10.27 -4.44 -1.81
N TYR A 77 11.18 -3.51 -2.12
CA TYR A 77 11.05 -2.11 -1.73
C TYR A 77 9.79 -1.42 -2.29
N GLU A 78 9.45 -1.68 -3.56
CA GLU A 78 8.21 -1.16 -4.16
C GLU A 78 6.96 -1.83 -3.58
N MET A 79 7.03 -3.14 -3.25
CA MET A 79 5.97 -3.84 -2.54
C MET A 79 5.70 -3.24 -1.16
N ASP A 80 6.76 -2.90 -0.42
CA ASP A 80 6.64 -2.29 0.91
C ASP A 80 5.97 -0.90 0.83
N LYS A 81 6.29 -0.10 -0.19
CA LYS A 81 5.58 1.16 -0.46
C LYS A 81 4.10 0.92 -0.74
N CYS A 82 3.78 -0.07 -1.59
CA CYS A 82 2.41 -0.40 -1.93
C CYS A 82 1.62 -0.86 -0.68
N LYS A 83 2.22 -1.73 0.13
CA LYS A 83 1.66 -2.19 1.40
C LYS A 83 1.40 -1.04 2.38
N ASN A 84 2.33 -0.10 2.48
CA ASN A 84 2.17 1.09 3.31
C ASN A 84 1.02 1.98 2.83
N GLN A 85 0.88 2.19 1.51
CA GLN A 85 -0.23 2.95 0.94
C GLN A 85 -1.59 2.28 1.19
N ILE A 86 -1.67 0.95 1.01
CA ILE A 86 -2.87 0.16 1.31
C ILE A 86 -3.28 0.36 2.78
N TRP A 87 -2.31 0.23 3.69
CA TRP A 87 -2.56 0.38 5.13
C TRP A 87 -3.02 1.80 5.49
N GLN A 88 -2.36 2.83 4.97
CA GLN A 88 -2.74 4.23 5.19
C GLN A 88 -4.15 4.53 4.68
N ASN A 89 -4.51 4.05 3.48
CA ASN A 89 -5.85 4.23 2.93
C ASN A 89 -6.91 3.53 3.79
N TRP A 90 -6.60 2.35 4.32
CA TRP A 90 -7.50 1.61 5.20
C TRP A 90 -7.74 2.33 6.53
N GLU A 91 -6.69 2.84 7.17
CA GLU A 91 -6.82 3.62 8.42
C GLU A 91 -7.59 4.92 8.17
N LYS A 92 -7.27 5.66 7.11
CA LYS A 92 -8.00 6.87 6.70
C LYS A 92 -9.49 6.57 6.47
N ARG A 93 -9.80 5.49 5.75
CA ARG A 93 -11.19 5.08 5.51
C ARG A 93 -11.94 4.79 6.81
N LYS A 94 -11.35 4.04 7.73
CA LYS A 94 -11.96 3.74 9.04
C LYS A 94 -12.28 5.01 9.82
N GLU A 95 -11.36 5.95 9.85
CA GLU A 95 -11.54 7.24 10.53
C GLU A 95 -12.71 8.02 9.90
N LEU A 96 -12.75 8.12 8.58
CA LEU A 96 -13.83 8.78 7.86
C LEU A 96 -15.19 8.11 8.14
N VAL A 97 -15.24 6.78 8.17
CA VAL A 97 -16.46 6.03 8.55
C VAL A 97 -16.88 6.33 9.98
N LYS A 98 -15.94 6.46 10.93
CA LYS A 98 -16.23 6.82 12.31
C LYS A 98 -16.84 8.23 12.41
N ILE A 99 -16.26 9.21 11.71
CA ILE A 99 -16.79 10.59 11.66
C ILE A 99 -18.16 10.63 10.99
N LEU A 100 -18.35 9.89 9.90
CA LEU A 100 -19.63 9.80 9.21
C LEU A 100 -20.73 9.26 10.14
N ARG A 101 -20.43 8.19 10.89
CA ARG A 101 -21.37 7.61 11.86
C ARG A 101 -21.72 8.60 12.97
N SER A 102 -20.76 9.34 13.51
CA SER A 102 -21.04 10.31 14.57
C SER A 102 -21.87 11.51 14.10
N LYS A 103 -21.87 11.83 12.80
CA LYS A 103 -22.72 12.87 12.21
C LYS A 103 -24.12 12.40 11.86
N LEU A 104 -24.29 11.11 11.59
CA LEU A 104 -25.57 10.51 11.21
C LEU A 104 -26.38 10.01 12.42
N THR A 105 -25.74 9.87 13.58
CA THR A 105 -26.40 9.52 14.83
C THR A 105 -26.72 10.82 15.59
N PRO A 106 -27.99 11.12 15.90
CA PRO A 106 -28.39 12.32 16.63
C PRO A 106 -27.75 12.43 18.02
#